data_AF-A0A4Z0AU32-F1
#
_entry.id   AF-A0A4Z0AU32-F1
#
_cell.length_a   1.000
_cell.length_b   1.000
_cell.length_c   1.000
_cell.angle_alpha   90.00
_cell.angle_beta   90.00
_cell.angle_gamma   90.00
#
_symmetry.space_group_name_H-M   'P 1'
#
loop_
_entity.id
_entity.type
_entity.pdbx_description
1 polymer ?
#
loop_
_entity_poly.entity_id
_entity_poly.type
_entity_poly.pdbx_seq_one_letter_code
_entity_poly.pdbx_strand_id
1 'polypeptide(L)'
;MKYSLMVTLLSVSFVAQADYDNGASSYFNTRLLNVVETTGWNFSKAIGPTQIFNDWQANQPRAEIKYSQPLLYHGRIDKIVADNGNASFILDFGKKTAVTVILAPIQAASWSVVGNQLKAGELKPNREFAANIDVGREMYFQCMRLEFGIGVYLVNCIALPPNIALGKARPEVIYDLETASIGGLIKARASEGWVRPPSARRNMTATVQIGMAADGTITSTEITKSSGDTPYDHSVVAAIRNIGRLNEIQGMNPSDIKAYRSFDMTFTPDDLAL
;
A
#
# COMPACT_ATOMS: atom_id res chain seq x y z
N MET A 1 27.03 52.05 7.55
CA MET A 1 26.62 51.00 6.60
C MET A 1 25.95 49.87 7.38
N LYS A 2 24.63 49.73 7.25
CA LYS A 2 23.83 48.72 7.96
C LYS A 2 23.80 47.44 7.13
N TYR A 3 24.21 46.31 7.72
CA TYR A 3 24.00 44.98 7.15
C TYR A 3 22.52 44.62 7.26
N SER A 4 21.88 44.31 6.13
CA SER A 4 20.53 43.73 6.11
C SER A 4 20.66 42.21 6.16
N LEU A 5 20.26 41.65 7.30
CA LEU A 5 20.10 40.21 7.49
C LEU A 5 18.81 39.80 6.76
N MET A 6 18.94 39.18 5.58
CA MET A 6 17.81 38.48 4.95
C MET A 6 17.62 37.16 5.69
N VAL A 7 16.65 37.12 6.61
CA VAL A 7 16.08 35.87 7.12
C VAL A 7 15.08 35.38 6.08
N THR A 8 15.49 34.46 5.22
CA THR A 8 14.58 33.71 4.37
C THR A 8 13.81 32.70 5.22
N LEU A 9 12.49 32.89 5.30
CA LEU A 9 11.52 31.98 5.92
C LEU A 9 11.53 30.61 5.22
N LEU A 10 12.08 29.59 5.88
CA LEU A 10 11.82 28.18 5.62
C LEU A 10 10.55 27.77 6.39
N SER A 11 9.36 28.01 5.84
CA SER A 11 8.10 27.60 6.48
C SER A 11 7.21 26.68 5.65
N VAL A 12 7.66 26.24 4.47
CA VAL A 12 6.84 25.39 3.57
C VAL A 12 7.09 23.88 3.79
N SER A 13 8.15 23.49 4.52
CA SER A 13 8.59 22.08 4.56
C SER A 13 7.99 21.23 5.69
N PHE A 14 7.56 21.84 6.81
CA PHE A 14 7.11 21.06 7.98
C PHE A 14 5.70 20.50 7.85
N VAL A 15 4.79 21.27 7.25
CA VAL A 15 3.37 20.87 7.11
C VAL A 15 3.25 19.73 6.10
N ALA A 16 3.89 19.85 4.94
CA ALA A 16 3.87 18.81 3.91
C ALA A 16 4.52 17.49 4.37
N GLN A 17 5.59 17.56 5.17
CA GLN A 17 6.22 16.37 5.74
C GLN A 17 5.32 15.71 6.79
N ALA A 18 4.70 16.49 7.68
CA ALA A 18 3.78 15.96 8.68
C ALA A 18 2.54 15.30 8.03
N ASP A 19 1.99 15.91 6.98
CA ASP A 19 0.85 15.35 6.24
C ASP A 19 1.24 14.04 5.52
N TYR A 20 2.44 13.98 4.93
CA TYR A 20 2.99 12.75 4.35
C TYR A 20 3.21 11.66 5.41
N ASP A 21 3.83 12.00 6.54
CA ASP A 21 4.12 11.05 7.62
C ASP A 21 2.82 10.48 8.22
N ASN A 22 1.79 11.32 8.37
CA ASN A 22 0.45 10.90 8.81
C ASN A 22 -0.22 9.98 7.78
N GLY A 23 -0.13 10.32 6.48
CA GLY A 23 -0.64 9.50 5.38
C GLY A 23 0.05 8.15 5.29
N ALA A 24 1.38 8.13 5.37
CA ALA A 24 2.20 6.91 5.34
C ALA A 24 1.92 6.00 6.54
N SER A 25 1.80 6.58 7.74
CA SER A 25 1.46 5.84 8.95
C SER A 25 0.05 5.26 8.89
N SER A 26 -0.93 6.05 8.44
CA SER A 26 -2.31 5.59 8.23
C SER A 26 -2.35 4.44 7.22
N TYR A 27 -1.72 4.61 6.05
CA TYR A 27 -1.60 3.58 5.02
C TYR A 27 -1.02 2.29 5.61
N PHE A 28 0.16 2.39 6.21
CA PHE A 28 0.91 1.23 6.67
C PHE A 28 0.18 0.49 7.79
N ASN A 29 -0.43 1.23 8.73
CA ASN A 29 -1.25 0.64 9.78
C ASN A 29 -2.44 -0.11 9.17
N THR A 30 -3.21 0.51 8.28
CA THR A 30 -4.33 -0.16 7.59
C THR A 30 -3.87 -1.43 6.86
N ARG A 31 -2.73 -1.39 6.17
CA ARG A 31 -2.14 -2.57 5.53
C ARG A 31 -1.82 -3.66 6.55
N LEU A 32 -1.25 -3.32 7.69
CA LEU A 32 -0.99 -4.29 8.76
C LEU A 32 -2.25 -4.87 9.39
N LEU A 33 -3.29 -4.08 9.61
CA LEU A 33 -4.59 -4.61 10.09
C LEU A 33 -5.11 -5.65 9.10
N ASN A 34 -5.11 -5.31 7.80
CA ASN A 34 -5.53 -6.22 6.73
C ASN A 34 -4.73 -7.53 6.73
N VAL A 35 -3.40 -7.46 6.90
CA VAL A 35 -2.53 -8.65 7.01
C VAL A 35 -3.02 -9.54 8.14
N VAL A 36 -3.22 -8.98 9.34
CA VAL A 36 -3.60 -9.76 10.52
C VAL A 36 -4.98 -10.37 10.35
N GLU A 37 -5.96 -9.60 9.88
CA GLU A 37 -7.35 -10.05 9.74
C GLU A 37 -7.52 -11.13 8.66
N THR A 38 -6.87 -10.96 7.50
CA THR A 38 -7.09 -11.86 6.34
C THR A 38 -6.24 -13.12 6.40
N THR A 39 -5.08 -13.07 7.09
CA THR A 39 -4.11 -14.17 7.06
C THR A 39 -3.83 -14.79 8.44
N GLY A 40 -4.31 -14.16 9.51
CA GLY A 40 -3.99 -14.55 10.88
C GLY A 40 -2.52 -14.40 11.24
N TRP A 41 -1.75 -13.61 10.47
CA TRP A 41 -0.29 -13.49 10.58
C TRP A 41 0.44 -14.85 10.50
N ASN A 42 -0.07 -15.81 9.72
CA ASN A 42 0.45 -17.17 9.70
C ASN A 42 1.44 -17.43 8.56
N PHE A 43 2.63 -16.84 8.64
CA PHE A 43 3.68 -16.98 7.61
C PHE A 43 4.26 -18.39 7.48
N SER A 44 3.97 -19.32 8.40
CA SER A 44 4.36 -20.73 8.25
C SER A 44 3.69 -21.42 7.05
N LYS A 45 2.60 -20.84 6.54
CA LYS A 45 1.87 -21.31 5.35
C LYS A 45 2.09 -20.42 4.13
N ALA A 46 3.11 -19.57 4.16
CA ALA A 46 3.43 -18.70 3.05
C ALA A 46 3.70 -19.52 1.78
N ILE A 47 3.29 -18.98 0.64
CA ILE A 47 3.35 -19.65 -0.67
C ILE A 47 4.65 -19.24 -1.37
N GLY A 48 5.42 -20.23 -1.81
CA GLY A 48 6.64 -20.00 -2.59
C GLY A 48 6.41 -19.98 -4.11
N PRO A 49 7.40 -19.51 -4.90
CA PRO A 49 7.29 -19.40 -6.35
C PRO A 49 6.89 -20.71 -7.05
N THR A 50 7.51 -21.83 -6.71
CA THR A 50 7.19 -23.14 -7.31
C THR A 50 5.72 -23.51 -7.18
N GLN A 51 5.11 -23.25 -6.03
CA GLN A 51 3.69 -23.56 -5.81
C GLN A 51 2.77 -22.71 -6.69
N ILE A 52 3.08 -21.42 -6.85
CA ILE A 52 2.33 -20.51 -7.74
C ILE A 52 2.28 -21.07 -9.16
N PHE A 53 3.44 -21.47 -9.69
CA PHE A 53 3.53 -22.00 -11.05
C PHE A 53 2.84 -23.35 -11.20
N ASN A 54 2.92 -24.22 -10.20
CA ASN A 54 2.19 -25.50 -10.21
C ASN A 54 0.67 -25.27 -10.23
N ASP A 55 0.17 -24.35 -9.41
CA ASP A 55 -1.25 -24.03 -9.36
C ASP A 55 -1.75 -23.43 -10.69
N TRP A 56 -0.95 -22.53 -11.28
CA TRP A 56 -1.22 -21.94 -12.60
C TRP A 56 -1.27 -22.99 -13.71
N GLN A 57 -0.29 -23.89 -13.77
CA GLN A 57 -0.22 -24.96 -14.77
C GLN A 57 -1.36 -25.96 -14.62
N ALA A 58 -1.79 -26.23 -13.39
CA ALA A 58 -2.88 -27.16 -13.13
C ALA A 58 -4.24 -26.62 -13.61
N ASN A 59 -4.53 -25.34 -13.35
CA ASN A 59 -5.78 -24.69 -13.77
C ASN A 59 -5.70 -23.16 -13.60
N GLN A 60 -5.64 -22.43 -14.72
CA GLN A 60 -5.45 -20.97 -14.71
C GLN A 60 -6.61 -20.21 -14.05
N PRO A 61 -7.90 -20.37 -14.43
CA PRO A 61 -8.98 -19.64 -13.77
C PRO A 61 -9.06 -19.88 -12.27
N ARG A 62 -8.79 -21.11 -11.82
CA ARG A 62 -8.76 -21.45 -10.38
C ARG A 62 -7.60 -20.75 -9.67
N ALA A 63 -6.44 -20.65 -10.31
CA ALA A 63 -5.32 -19.91 -9.76
C ALA A 63 -5.63 -18.41 -9.67
N GLU A 64 -6.22 -17.80 -10.70
CA GLU A 64 -6.63 -16.39 -10.68
C GLU A 64 -7.58 -16.09 -9.53
N ILE A 65 -8.62 -16.90 -9.34
CA ILE A 65 -9.56 -16.75 -8.22
C ILE A 65 -8.87 -16.95 -6.87
N LYS A 66 -7.98 -17.96 -6.77
CA LYS A 66 -7.25 -18.24 -5.52
C LYS A 66 -6.39 -17.06 -5.11
N TYR A 67 -5.69 -16.45 -6.07
CA TYR A 67 -4.68 -15.43 -5.81
C TYR A 67 -5.16 -13.99 -6.02
N SER A 68 -6.44 -13.78 -6.30
CA SER A 68 -7.06 -12.43 -6.35
C SER A 68 -7.28 -11.81 -4.97
N GLN A 69 -6.97 -12.52 -3.89
CA GLN A 69 -7.17 -12.10 -2.51
C GLN A 69 -5.83 -11.94 -1.75
N PRO A 70 -5.83 -11.21 -0.61
CA PRO A 70 -4.65 -11.06 0.22
C PRO A 70 -4.08 -12.41 0.70
N LEU A 71 -2.80 -12.65 0.45
CA LEU A 71 -2.12 -13.89 0.80
C LEU A 71 -0.68 -13.66 1.25
N LEU A 72 -0.12 -14.68 1.89
CA LEU A 72 1.26 -14.69 2.38
C LEU A 72 2.16 -15.46 1.42
N TYR A 73 3.34 -14.92 1.17
CA TYR A 73 4.35 -15.46 0.27
C TYR A 73 5.73 -15.43 0.91
N HIS A 74 6.65 -16.22 0.37
CA HIS A 74 8.04 -16.19 0.79
C HIS A 74 8.95 -16.48 -0.39
N GLY A 75 10.21 -16.11 -0.24
CA GLY A 75 11.26 -16.57 -1.14
C GLY A 75 12.56 -15.80 -0.97
N ARG A 76 13.57 -16.30 -1.67
CA ARG A 76 14.89 -15.69 -1.74
C ARG A 76 14.90 -14.57 -2.79
N ILE A 77 15.38 -13.40 -2.42
CA ILE A 77 15.57 -12.28 -3.33
C ILE A 77 16.79 -12.56 -4.21
N ASP A 78 16.60 -12.92 -5.47
CA ASP A 78 17.72 -13.15 -6.38
C ASP A 78 18.11 -11.88 -7.16
N LYS A 79 17.18 -10.91 -7.27
CA LYS A 79 17.45 -9.60 -7.89
C LYS A 79 16.60 -8.51 -7.28
N ILE A 80 17.14 -7.29 -7.22
CA ILE A 80 16.44 -6.06 -6.83
C ILE A 80 16.40 -5.15 -8.04
N VAL A 81 15.23 -4.57 -8.32
CA VAL A 81 15.00 -3.67 -9.45
C VAL A 81 14.40 -2.38 -8.96
N ALA A 82 14.95 -1.25 -9.39
CA ALA A 82 14.35 0.06 -9.20
C ALA A 82 13.65 0.50 -10.49
N ASP A 83 12.43 1.03 -10.38
CA ASP A 83 11.68 1.57 -11.51
C ASP A 83 10.86 2.79 -11.09
N ASN A 84 10.99 3.90 -11.83
CA ASN A 84 10.17 5.10 -11.69
C ASN A 84 9.97 5.61 -10.24
N GLY A 85 11.01 5.48 -9.41
CA GLY A 85 10.98 5.90 -7.99
C GLY A 85 10.57 4.81 -7.01
N ASN A 86 10.17 3.63 -7.49
CA ASN A 86 9.82 2.45 -6.71
C ASN A 86 10.91 1.38 -6.76
N ALA A 87 10.77 0.36 -5.90
CA ALA A 87 11.58 -0.85 -5.94
C ALA A 87 10.73 -2.13 -5.95
N SER A 88 11.26 -3.16 -6.59
CA SER A 88 10.69 -4.51 -6.64
C SER A 88 11.77 -5.55 -6.38
N PHE A 89 11.39 -6.68 -5.80
CA PHE A 89 12.25 -7.84 -5.68
C PHE A 89 11.88 -8.86 -6.75
N ILE A 90 12.86 -9.63 -7.24
CA ILE A 90 12.59 -10.78 -8.09
C ILE A 90 13.07 -12.02 -7.35
N LEU A 91 12.12 -12.89 -7.04
CA LEU A 91 12.35 -14.20 -6.47
C LEU A 91 12.65 -15.18 -7.61
N ASP A 92 13.55 -16.13 -7.38
CA ASP A 92 13.87 -17.17 -8.37
C ASP A 92 14.33 -16.60 -9.74
N PHE A 93 15.05 -15.47 -9.73
CA PHE A 93 15.52 -14.83 -10.97
C PHE A 93 16.42 -15.79 -11.77
N GLY A 94 16.15 -15.90 -13.08
CA GLY A 94 16.84 -16.84 -13.96
C GLY A 94 16.26 -18.27 -13.95
N LYS A 95 15.25 -18.55 -13.12
CA LYS A 95 14.51 -19.82 -13.12
C LYS A 95 13.18 -19.67 -13.88
N LYS A 96 12.57 -20.80 -14.22
CA LYS A 96 11.22 -20.85 -14.81
C LYS A 96 10.12 -20.38 -13.85
N THR A 97 10.43 -20.27 -12.57
CA THR A 97 9.54 -19.88 -11.49
C THR A 97 9.74 -18.43 -11.04
N ALA A 98 10.37 -17.58 -11.85
CA ALA A 98 10.64 -16.20 -11.46
C ALA A 98 9.35 -15.43 -11.13
N VAL A 99 9.34 -14.76 -9.97
CA VAL A 99 8.21 -13.96 -9.49
C VAL A 99 8.68 -12.55 -9.15
N THR A 100 8.02 -11.54 -9.68
CA THR A 100 8.29 -10.13 -9.34
C THR A 100 7.41 -9.73 -8.16
N VAL A 101 8.02 -9.28 -7.09
CA VAL A 101 7.38 -8.73 -5.89
C VAL A 101 7.40 -7.22 -5.99
N ILE A 102 6.25 -6.63 -6.31
CA ILE A 102 6.04 -5.19 -6.31
C ILE A 102 5.73 -4.78 -4.88
N LEU A 103 6.69 -4.07 -4.28
CA LEU A 103 6.60 -3.70 -2.87
C LEU A 103 5.44 -2.75 -2.62
N ALA A 104 4.82 -2.95 -1.46
CA ALA A 104 3.92 -1.97 -0.92
C ALA A 104 4.70 -0.66 -0.78
N PRO A 105 4.09 0.45 -1.16
CA PRO A 105 4.78 1.71 -1.30
C PRO A 105 5.51 2.26 -0.07
N ILE A 106 4.94 2.03 1.12
CA ILE A 106 5.57 2.30 2.41
C ILE A 106 5.94 0.99 3.09
N GLN A 107 7.13 0.94 3.68
CA GLN A 107 7.66 -0.20 4.41
C GLN A 107 8.19 0.24 5.76
N ALA A 108 8.10 -0.64 6.77
CA ALA A 108 8.81 -0.44 8.02
C ALA A 108 10.30 -0.77 7.84
N ALA A 109 11.18 0.21 8.08
CA ALA A 109 12.62 0.04 8.03
C ALA A 109 13.15 -0.87 9.14
N SER A 110 12.46 -0.89 10.27
CA SER A 110 12.79 -1.73 11.41
C SER A 110 11.55 -2.20 12.14
N TRP A 111 11.75 -3.24 12.95
CA TRP A 111 10.71 -3.84 13.77
C TRP A 111 11.27 -4.07 15.16
N SER A 112 10.44 -3.82 16.16
CA SER A 112 10.78 -4.07 17.56
C SER A 112 9.67 -4.83 18.26
N VAL A 113 10.04 -5.62 19.25
CA VAL A 113 9.07 -6.27 20.14
C VAL A 113 9.06 -5.49 21.44
N VAL A 114 7.93 -4.85 21.73
CA VAL A 114 7.70 -4.14 23.00
C VAL A 114 6.69 -4.96 23.81
N GLY A 115 7.16 -5.63 24.86
CA GLY A 115 6.35 -6.61 25.56
C GLY A 115 6.05 -7.83 24.68
N ASN A 116 4.78 -8.06 24.36
CA ASN A 116 4.35 -9.12 23.42
C ASN A 116 3.87 -8.55 22.06
N GLN A 117 4.08 -7.26 21.83
CA GLN A 117 3.59 -6.56 20.66
C GLN A 117 4.71 -6.27 19.69
N LEU A 118 4.46 -6.56 18.42
CA LEU A 118 5.33 -6.17 17.33
C LEU A 118 4.98 -4.73 16.94
N LYS A 119 5.97 -3.84 16.99
CA LYS A 119 5.83 -2.44 16.57
C LYS A 119 6.76 -2.16 15.40
N ALA A 120 6.20 -1.58 14.35
CA ALA A 120 6.98 -1.00 13.28
C ALA A 120 7.77 0.21 13.81
N GLY A 121 9.03 0.32 13.39
CA GLY A 121 9.85 1.48 13.63
C GLY A 121 9.60 2.57 12.59
N GLU A 122 10.67 3.19 12.13
CA GLU A 122 10.63 4.21 11.07
C GLU A 122 10.00 3.66 9.78
N LEU A 123 9.06 4.40 9.19
CA LEU A 123 8.46 4.08 7.90
C LEU A 123 9.23 4.76 6.76
N LYS A 124 9.43 4.05 5.65
CA LYS A 124 10.18 4.55 4.49
C LYS A 124 9.48 4.23 3.18
N PRO A 125 9.68 5.06 2.14
CA PRO A 125 9.36 4.67 0.77
C PRO A 125 10.04 3.35 0.40
N ASN A 126 9.36 2.54 -0.41
CA ASN A 126 9.79 1.19 -0.76
C ASN A 126 11.21 1.14 -1.36
N ARG A 127 11.65 2.20 -2.05
CA ARG A 127 12.97 2.30 -2.66
C ARG A 127 14.06 2.47 -1.62
N GLU A 128 13.82 3.30 -0.62
CA GLU A 128 14.76 3.49 0.50
C GLU A 128 14.82 2.26 1.39
N PHE A 129 13.67 1.61 1.62
CA PHE A 129 13.63 0.31 2.27
C PHE A 129 14.47 -0.72 1.48
N ALA A 130 14.23 -0.88 0.19
CA ALA A 130 14.92 -1.85 -0.66
C ALA A 130 16.42 -1.57 -0.79
N ALA A 131 16.85 -0.31 -0.71
CA ALA A 131 18.26 0.07 -0.72
C ALA A 131 19.06 -0.50 0.47
N ASN A 132 18.37 -0.91 1.54
CA ASN A 132 18.97 -1.52 2.73
C ASN A 132 18.83 -3.06 2.76
N ILE A 133 18.46 -3.69 1.63
CA ILE A 133 18.28 -5.13 1.51
C ILE A 133 19.28 -5.70 0.50
N ASP A 134 19.98 -6.76 0.89
CA ASP A 134 20.91 -7.48 0.02
C ASP A 134 20.21 -8.62 -0.75
N VAL A 135 20.74 -8.90 -1.94
CA VAL A 135 20.39 -10.12 -2.69
C VAL A 135 20.82 -11.37 -1.93
N GLY A 136 20.10 -12.46 -2.16
CA GLY A 136 20.27 -13.74 -1.52
C GLY A 136 19.55 -13.89 -0.18
N ARG A 137 18.91 -12.83 0.31
CA ARG A 137 18.14 -12.83 1.56
C ARG A 137 16.79 -13.53 1.37
N GLU A 138 16.46 -14.42 2.29
CA GLU A 138 15.12 -14.98 2.43
C GLU A 138 14.19 -13.92 3.05
N MET A 139 13.03 -13.69 2.44
CA MET A 139 12.05 -12.72 2.90
C MET A 139 10.65 -13.30 2.82
N TYR A 140 9.76 -12.73 3.64
CA TYR A 140 8.34 -13.02 3.65
C TYR A 140 7.57 -11.80 3.18
N PHE A 141 6.42 -12.03 2.58
CA PHE A 141 5.61 -10.99 1.99
C PHE A 141 4.15 -11.23 2.32
N GLN A 142 3.43 -10.19 2.69
CA GLN A 142 1.98 -10.18 2.54
C GLN A 142 1.63 -9.30 1.35
N CYS A 143 0.96 -9.86 0.36
CA CYS A 143 0.60 -9.16 -0.87
C CYS A 143 -0.91 -9.14 -1.03
N MET A 144 -1.44 -8.08 -1.63
CA MET A 144 -2.87 -7.90 -1.82
C MET A 144 -3.46 -8.87 -2.84
N ARG A 145 -2.66 -9.21 -3.86
CA ARG A 145 -3.04 -10.12 -4.93
C ARG A 145 -1.81 -10.55 -5.72
N LEU A 146 -2.04 -11.50 -6.62
CA LEU A 146 -1.11 -11.92 -7.64
C LEU A 146 -1.74 -11.69 -9.02
N GLU A 147 -0.98 -11.10 -9.92
CA GLU A 147 -1.37 -10.87 -11.30
C GLU A 147 -0.54 -11.75 -12.24
N PHE A 148 -1.23 -12.47 -13.12
CA PHE A 148 -0.61 -13.22 -14.21
C PHE A 148 -0.66 -12.37 -15.49
N GLY A 149 0.49 -12.17 -16.12
CA GLY A 149 0.61 -11.45 -17.39
C GLY A 149 1.76 -12.00 -18.21
N ILE A 150 2.64 -11.13 -18.71
CA ILE A 150 3.92 -11.54 -19.31
C ILE A 150 4.86 -12.24 -18.30
N GLY A 151 4.54 -12.14 -17.01
CA GLY A 151 5.21 -12.79 -15.90
C GLY A 151 4.23 -12.97 -14.72
N VAL A 152 4.77 -13.31 -13.57
CA VAL A 152 4.01 -13.44 -12.32
C VAL A 152 4.38 -12.26 -11.41
N TYR A 153 3.37 -11.51 -10.98
CA TYR A 153 3.53 -10.30 -10.20
C TYR A 153 2.77 -10.42 -8.88
N LEU A 154 3.50 -10.41 -7.77
CA LEU A 154 2.93 -10.20 -6.45
C LEU A 154 2.80 -8.70 -6.22
N VAL A 155 1.60 -8.21 -5.96
CA VAL A 155 1.30 -6.77 -6.00
C VAL A 155 1.03 -6.23 -4.60
N ASN A 156 1.61 -5.06 -4.32
CA ASN A 156 1.42 -4.30 -3.09
C ASN A 156 1.79 -5.12 -1.84
N CYS A 157 3.06 -5.51 -1.80
CA CYS A 157 3.61 -6.45 -0.83
C CYS A 157 4.32 -5.77 0.35
N ILE A 158 3.85 -5.98 1.58
CA ILE A 158 4.61 -5.64 2.79
C ILE A 158 5.69 -6.70 2.99
N ALA A 159 6.96 -6.29 3.02
CA ALA A 159 8.11 -7.18 3.15
C ALA A 159 8.58 -7.29 4.60
N LEU A 160 8.78 -8.52 5.07
CA LEU A 160 9.11 -8.85 6.45
C LEU A 160 10.33 -9.78 6.48
N PRO A 161 11.32 -9.50 7.34
CA PRO A 161 12.41 -10.44 7.53
C PRO A 161 11.94 -11.68 8.32
N PRO A 162 12.60 -12.83 8.16
CA PRO A 162 12.13 -14.11 8.74
C PRO A 162 11.92 -14.09 10.25
N ASN A 163 12.78 -13.38 11.01
CA ASN A 163 12.67 -13.27 12.46
C ASN A 163 11.40 -12.55 12.92
N ILE A 164 10.80 -11.72 12.06
CA ILE A 164 9.55 -11.00 12.32
C ILE A 164 8.37 -11.82 11.82
N ALA A 165 8.44 -12.32 10.58
CA ALA A 165 7.37 -13.10 9.98
C ALA A 165 7.08 -14.40 10.73
N LEU A 166 8.13 -15.09 11.20
CA LEU A 166 8.02 -16.36 11.92
C LEU A 166 8.15 -16.18 13.45
N GLY A 167 8.25 -14.94 13.92
CA GLY A 167 8.34 -14.61 15.33
C GLY A 167 7.04 -14.91 16.09
N LYS A 168 7.11 -14.89 17.43
CA LYS A 168 5.94 -15.09 18.31
C LYS A 168 5.09 -13.82 18.50
N ALA A 169 5.72 -12.65 18.41
CA ALA A 169 5.04 -11.36 18.59
C ALA A 169 4.16 -11.05 17.37
N ARG A 170 3.05 -10.35 17.60
CA ARG A 170 2.12 -9.90 16.56
C ARG A 170 1.88 -8.40 16.65
N PRO A 171 1.55 -7.72 15.53
CA PRO A 171 1.14 -6.32 15.59
C PRO A 171 -0.08 -6.17 16.50
N GLU A 172 -0.09 -5.11 17.29
CA GLU A 172 -1.33 -4.68 17.93
C GLU A 172 -2.20 -4.01 16.86
N VAL A 173 -3.35 -4.62 16.58
CA VAL A 173 -4.37 -4.08 15.68
C VAL A 173 -5.17 -3.09 16.53
N ILE A 174 -4.67 -1.85 16.65
CA ILE A 174 -5.45 -0.76 17.23
C ILE A 174 -6.26 -0.17 16.07
N TYR A 175 -7.60 -0.24 16.15
CA TYR A 175 -8.47 0.58 15.30
C TYR A 175 -8.42 2.02 15.81
N ASP A 176 -7.25 2.65 15.71
CA ASP A 176 -7.10 4.05 16.08
C ASP A 176 -7.51 4.93 14.90
N LEU A 177 -8.82 5.09 14.76
CA LEU A 177 -9.42 6.05 13.83
C LEU A 177 -9.22 7.50 14.31
N GLU A 178 -8.61 7.70 15.49
CA GLU A 178 -8.27 9.01 16.03
C GLU A 178 -6.99 9.59 15.39
N THR A 179 -6.09 8.74 14.87
CA THR A 179 -4.86 9.15 14.16
C THR A 179 -4.88 8.94 12.64
N ALA A 180 -5.72 8.04 12.12
CA ALA A 180 -5.95 7.88 10.69
C ALA A 180 -7.15 8.70 10.23
N SER A 181 -6.93 9.83 9.54
CA SER A 181 -8.04 10.54 8.89
C SER A 181 -8.74 9.61 7.88
N ILE A 182 -10.06 9.69 7.77
CA ILE A 182 -10.83 8.92 6.77
C ILE A 182 -10.29 9.19 5.35
N GLY A 183 -9.79 10.40 5.09
CA GLY A 183 -9.07 10.72 3.86
C GLY A 183 -7.80 9.87 3.67
N GLY A 184 -6.97 9.72 4.70
CA GLY A 184 -5.80 8.83 4.66
C GLY A 184 -6.20 7.38 4.33
N LEU A 185 -7.25 6.89 4.98
CA LEU A 185 -7.80 5.55 4.72
C LEU A 185 -8.26 5.38 3.26
N ILE A 186 -8.99 6.36 2.71
CA ILE A 186 -9.46 6.30 1.32
C ILE A 186 -8.30 6.30 0.34
N LYS A 187 -7.29 7.17 0.53
CA LYS A 187 -6.07 7.16 -0.29
C LYS A 187 -5.38 5.81 -0.22
N ALA A 188 -5.29 5.22 0.96
CA ALA A 188 -4.69 3.92 1.16
C ALA A 188 -5.44 2.79 0.44
N ARG A 189 -6.76 2.77 0.52
CA ARG A 189 -7.57 1.77 -0.17
C ARG A 189 -7.62 1.99 -1.68
N ALA A 190 -7.61 3.24 -2.13
CA ALA A 190 -7.51 3.57 -3.54
C ALA A 190 -6.17 3.12 -4.12
N SER A 191 -5.04 3.36 -3.43
CA SER A 191 -3.72 2.94 -3.89
C SER A 191 -3.59 1.42 -4.00
N GLU A 192 -4.31 0.64 -3.19
CA GLU A 192 -4.37 -0.82 -3.33
C GLU A 192 -4.91 -1.27 -4.70
N GLY A 193 -5.89 -0.55 -5.25
CA GLY A 193 -6.58 -0.88 -6.50
C GLY A 193 -6.15 -0.04 -7.71
N TRP A 194 -5.22 0.89 -7.56
CA TRP A 194 -4.88 1.84 -8.61
C TRP A 194 -3.96 1.23 -9.67
N VAL A 195 -4.33 1.42 -10.94
CA VAL A 195 -3.52 1.05 -12.10
C VAL A 195 -2.95 2.34 -12.69
N ARG A 196 -1.65 2.56 -12.49
CA ARG A 196 -0.97 3.78 -12.96
C ARG A 196 -0.99 3.85 -14.49
N PRO A 197 -1.63 4.87 -15.10
CA PRO A 197 -1.58 5.05 -16.55
C PRO A 197 -0.21 5.57 -17.00
N PRO A 198 0.24 5.29 -18.25
CA PRO A 198 1.54 5.74 -18.76
C PRO A 198 1.73 7.27 -18.76
N SER A 199 0.62 8.02 -18.82
CA SER A 199 0.60 9.49 -18.78
C SER A 199 0.80 10.07 -17.39
N ALA A 200 0.67 9.29 -16.31
CA ALA A 200 0.73 9.82 -14.94
C ALA A 200 2.06 10.52 -14.64
N ARG A 201 1.98 11.77 -14.16
CA ARG A 201 3.13 12.61 -13.77
C ARG A 201 2.92 13.23 -12.39
N ARG A 202 3.98 13.37 -11.61
CA ARG A 202 3.92 13.88 -10.21
C ARG A 202 3.18 15.20 -10.01
N ASN A 203 3.11 16.06 -11.02
CA ASN A 203 2.42 17.35 -10.96
C ASN A 203 0.92 17.29 -11.29
N MET A 204 0.38 16.10 -11.55
CA MET A 204 -1.06 15.91 -11.80
C MET A 204 -1.84 15.92 -10.49
N THR A 205 -3.07 16.43 -10.55
CA THR A 205 -3.95 16.50 -9.39
C THR A 205 -5.40 16.43 -9.86
N ALA A 206 -6.15 15.45 -9.36
CA ALA A 206 -7.57 15.31 -9.62
C ALA A 206 -8.36 15.46 -8.31
N THR A 207 -9.43 16.26 -8.32
CA THR A 207 -10.37 16.34 -7.21
C THR A 207 -11.63 15.56 -7.57
N VAL A 208 -12.02 14.66 -6.67
CA VAL A 208 -13.16 13.75 -6.82
C VAL A 208 -14.13 14.02 -5.68
N GLN A 209 -15.40 14.23 -6.01
CA GLN A 209 -16.49 14.13 -5.05
C GLN A 209 -16.82 12.67 -4.82
N ILE A 210 -16.75 12.24 -3.57
CA ILE A 210 -16.99 10.87 -3.14
C ILE A 210 -18.25 10.85 -2.27
N GLY A 211 -19.19 9.98 -2.64
CA GLY A 211 -20.33 9.63 -1.80
C GLY A 211 -20.06 8.35 -1.03
N MET A 212 -20.42 8.33 0.25
CA MET A 212 -20.27 7.15 1.11
C MET A 212 -21.50 6.94 2.00
N ALA A 213 -21.96 5.70 2.08
CA ALA A 213 -23.02 5.28 2.99
C ALA A 213 -22.49 5.17 4.44
N ALA A 214 -23.41 5.16 5.41
CA ALA A 214 -23.06 5.09 6.83
C ALA A 214 -22.31 3.80 7.23
N ASP A 215 -22.41 2.77 6.40
CA ASP A 215 -21.78 1.47 6.60
C ASP A 215 -20.41 1.34 5.90
N GLY A 216 -19.96 2.42 5.23
CA GLY A 216 -18.68 2.53 4.54
C GLY A 216 -18.73 2.23 3.05
N THR A 217 -19.88 1.89 2.48
CA THR A 217 -19.99 1.63 1.04
C THR A 217 -19.81 2.91 0.24
N ILE A 218 -18.90 2.90 -0.74
CA ILE A 218 -18.74 3.98 -1.71
C ILE A 218 -19.93 3.97 -2.65
N THR A 219 -20.72 5.04 -2.66
CA THR A 219 -21.98 5.15 -3.42
C THR A 219 -21.86 5.98 -4.69
N SER A 220 -20.94 6.95 -4.73
CA SER A 220 -20.69 7.77 -5.92
C SER A 220 -19.24 8.24 -6.01
N THR A 221 -18.76 8.45 -7.23
CA THR A 221 -17.45 9.01 -7.54
C THR A 221 -17.55 9.90 -8.78
N GLU A 222 -17.32 11.20 -8.62
CA GLU A 222 -17.43 12.19 -9.71
C GLU A 222 -16.23 13.14 -9.71
N ILE A 223 -15.65 13.41 -10.89
CA ILE A 223 -14.55 14.38 -11.01
C ILE A 223 -15.11 15.79 -10.90
N THR A 224 -14.73 16.52 -9.85
CA THR A 224 -15.08 17.94 -9.67
C THR A 224 -13.98 18.87 -10.18
N LYS A 225 -12.72 18.40 -10.22
CA LYS A 225 -11.60 19.10 -10.87
C LYS A 225 -10.70 18.10 -11.58
N SER A 226 -10.67 18.20 -12.91
CA SER A 226 -9.80 17.36 -13.75
C SER A 226 -8.32 17.72 -13.55
N SER A 227 -7.46 16.71 -13.67
CA SER A 227 -6.00 16.90 -13.75
C SER A 227 -5.52 17.48 -15.07
N GLY A 228 -6.38 17.52 -16.10
CA GLY A 228 -6.02 17.78 -17.48
C GLY A 228 -5.59 16.52 -18.25
N ASP A 229 -5.53 15.35 -17.61
CA ASP A 229 -5.25 14.05 -18.25
C ASP A 229 -6.39 13.05 -18.00
N THR A 230 -7.19 12.78 -19.04
CA THR A 230 -8.35 11.88 -18.94
C THR A 230 -7.99 10.45 -18.50
N PRO A 231 -6.90 9.81 -18.99
CA PRO A 231 -6.49 8.51 -18.48
C PRO A 231 -6.21 8.51 -16.98
N TYR A 232 -5.52 9.53 -16.47
CA TYR A 232 -5.27 9.68 -15.02
C TYR A 232 -6.57 9.86 -14.25
N ASP A 233 -7.45 10.78 -14.66
CA ASP A 233 -8.73 11.01 -13.97
C ASP A 233 -9.58 9.73 -13.88
N HIS A 234 -9.68 8.98 -14.99
CA HIS A 234 -10.39 7.69 -15.01
C HIS A 234 -9.73 6.65 -14.09
N SER A 235 -8.40 6.60 -14.05
CA SER A 235 -7.68 5.66 -13.18
C SER A 235 -7.95 5.93 -11.70
N VAL A 236 -8.05 7.21 -11.30
CA VAL A 236 -8.38 7.63 -9.93
C VAL A 236 -9.79 7.21 -9.57
N VAL A 237 -10.77 7.50 -10.45
CA VAL A 237 -12.19 7.13 -10.24
C VAL A 237 -12.34 5.61 -10.12
N ALA A 238 -11.65 4.85 -10.97
CA ALA A 238 -11.66 3.39 -10.92
C ALA A 238 -11.09 2.86 -9.60
N ALA A 239 -9.95 3.41 -9.15
CA ALA A 239 -9.32 3.02 -7.89
C ALA A 239 -10.26 3.23 -6.69
N ILE A 240 -10.92 4.39 -6.59
CA ILE A 240 -11.86 4.69 -5.50
C ILE A 240 -13.09 3.80 -5.58
N ARG A 241 -13.64 3.56 -6.78
CA ARG A 241 -14.80 2.67 -6.96
C ARG A 241 -14.48 1.23 -6.56
N ASN A 242 -13.27 0.76 -6.87
CA ASN A 242 -12.80 -0.59 -6.56
C ASN A 242 -12.63 -0.85 -5.07
N ILE A 243 -12.62 0.18 -4.21
CA ILE A 243 -12.69 0.03 -2.75
C ILE A 243 -13.95 -0.74 -2.37
N GLY A 244 -15.08 -0.44 -3.01
CA GLY A 244 -16.39 -1.01 -2.69
C GLY A 244 -16.92 -0.54 -1.33
N ARG A 245 -16.33 -1.05 -0.24
CA ARG A 245 -16.72 -0.72 1.14
C ARG A 245 -15.51 -0.60 2.07
N LEU A 246 -15.48 0.47 2.84
CA LEU A 246 -14.54 0.65 3.96
C LEU A 246 -15.09 -0.06 5.20
N ASN A 247 -14.53 -1.22 5.54
CA ASN A 247 -15.00 -1.97 6.71
C ASN A 247 -14.52 -1.36 8.03
N GLU A 248 -13.41 -0.63 7.99
CA GLU A 248 -12.76 0.01 9.13
C GLU A 248 -13.62 1.09 9.78
N ILE A 249 -14.57 1.67 9.04
CA ILE A 249 -15.45 2.71 9.60
C ILE A 249 -16.68 2.13 10.33
N GLN A 250 -16.91 0.81 10.29
CA GLN A 250 -18.09 0.17 10.90
C GLN A 250 -18.13 0.24 12.44
N GLY A 251 -17.09 0.80 13.08
CA GLY A 251 -17.03 1.07 14.52
C GLY A 251 -17.01 2.56 14.89
N MET A 252 -17.07 3.49 13.92
CA MET A 252 -17.01 4.92 14.22
C MET A 252 -18.34 5.48 14.68
N ASN A 253 -18.29 6.57 15.44
CA ASN A 253 -19.50 7.28 15.83
C ASN A 253 -20.23 7.81 14.57
N PRO A 254 -21.56 7.65 14.46
CA PRO A 254 -22.32 8.13 13.32
C PRO A 254 -22.18 9.64 13.04
N SER A 255 -21.85 10.44 14.07
CA SER A 255 -21.55 11.87 13.95
C SER A 255 -20.34 12.14 13.07
N ASP A 256 -19.33 11.28 13.15
CA ASP A 256 -18.02 11.46 12.50
C ASP A 256 -18.12 11.05 11.03
N ILE A 257 -18.94 10.03 10.74
CA ILE A 257 -19.24 9.56 9.38
C ILE A 257 -20.15 10.54 8.63
N LYS A 258 -20.95 11.35 9.33
CA LYS A 258 -21.92 12.27 8.71
C LYS A 258 -21.25 13.24 7.74
N ALA A 259 -20.05 13.72 8.05
CA ALA A 259 -19.27 14.61 7.20
C ALA A 259 -18.81 13.94 5.88
N TYR A 260 -18.80 12.60 5.83
CA TYR A 260 -18.32 11.83 4.68
C TYR A 260 -19.44 11.24 3.82
N ARG A 261 -20.69 11.70 4.00
CA ARG A 261 -21.79 11.29 3.09
C ARG A 261 -21.57 11.76 1.66
N SER A 262 -20.97 12.94 1.50
CA SER A 262 -20.53 13.52 0.24
C SER A 262 -19.44 14.54 0.54
N PHE A 263 -18.24 14.33 0.02
CA PHE A 263 -17.07 15.17 0.29
C PHE A 263 -16.12 15.18 -0.89
N ASP A 264 -15.39 16.28 -1.04
CA ASP A 264 -14.36 16.40 -2.07
C ASP A 264 -13.02 15.93 -1.54
N MET A 265 -12.30 15.18 -2.37
CA MET A 265 -10.99 14.66 -2.03
C MET A 265 -10.03 14.80 -3.22
N THR A 266 -8.81 15.24 -2.92
CA THR A 266 -7.79 15.48 -3.93
C THR A 266 -6.76 14.35 -3.93
N PHE A 267 -6.46 13.86 -5.12
CA PHE A 267 -5.51 12.77 -5.37
C PHE A 267 -4.40 13.26 -6.30
N THR A 268 -3.17 12.91 -5.93
CA THR A 268 -1.98 13.02 -6.76
C THR A 268 -1.47 11.63 -7.13
N PRO A 269 -0.62 11.46 -8.16
CA PRO A 269 -0.01 10.17 -8.44
C PRO A 269 0.83 9.63 -7.30
N ASP A 270 1.39 10.50 -6.45
CA ASP A 270 2.16 10.07 -5.29
C ASP A 270 1.22 9.53 -4.20
N ASP A 271 0.03 10.11 -4.01
CA ASP A 271 -1.01 9.57 -3.09
C ASP A 271 -1.54 8.18 -3.50
N LEU A 272 -1.48 7.84 -4.78
CA LEU A 272 -2.00 6.58 -5.32
C LEU A 272 -0.90 5.57 -5.60
N ALA A 273 0.31 6.06 -5.82
CA ALA A 273 1.49 5.23 -5.89
C ALA A 273 1.97 4.80 -4.52
N LEU A 274 1.51 5.48 -3.45
CA LEU A 274 1.85 5.15 -2.06
C LEU A 274 3.31 5.42 -1.71
#